data_AF-A0A6P7JGY0-F1
#
_entry.id   AF-A0A6P7JGY0-F1
#
_cell.length_a   1.000
_cell.length_b   1.000
_cell.length_c   1.000
_cell.angle_alpha   90.00
_cell.angle_beta   90.00
_cell.angle_gamma   90.00
#
_symmetry.space_group_name_H-M   'P 1'
#
loop_
_entity.id
_entity.type
_entity.pdbx_description
1 polymer ?
#
loop_
_entity_poly.entity_id
_entity_poly.type
_entity_poly.pdbx_seq_one_letter_code
_entity_poly.pdbx_strand_id
1 'polypeptide(L)'
;MDPVQLLLLVVVVVMEVSGAAVGPQASSSSGMTEADRGGRNKRYAINPLSHRWMHHNITYRITKFPNTLNMEDTKKAISIAFTKWSDVSPLTFTEVTDSNATADITIGFYTFNHTDCWWSPLHPCFDGLNGELAHAFLPPRGEIHFDNHEFWILGKSRFSWKQGVWLNDLVQVAAHEIGHALGLWHSRDPQALMHPNATYTGQRNIAQDDVWGIQRLYGCLDKKRICDPWARLGFCERRKTFMKKNCPRRCDLCYEPLDVVATPTPPPANVKIKVVPRGKVVGFRCGTKNPRSLPKVSWFKDGEQILTSIPGYIVMKDRDLRIVANEFNEGVYTCRIHRRGDIVSANSWAIRLKPEPPSNS
;
A
#
# COMPACT_ATOMS: atom_id res chain seq x y z
N MET A 1 -11.49 16.93 -26.67
CA MET A 1 -10.92 16.03 -25.64
C MET A 1 -10.91 16.85 -24.37
N ASP A 2 -11.63 16.39 -23.34
CA ASP A 2 -12.06 17.21 -22.21
C ASP A 2 -11.00 17.22 -21.07
N PRO A 3 -10.60 18.39 -20.52
CA PRO A 3 -9.48 18.46 -19.58
C PRO A 3 -9.83 18.09 -18.12
N VAL A 4 -11.05 17.63 -17.83
CA VAL A 4 -11.56 17.43 -16.46
C VAL A 4 -11.23 16.03 -15.88
N GLN A 5 -10.73 15.11 -16.71
CA GLN A 5 -10.57 13.69 -16.33
C GLN A 5 -9.16 13.32 -15.80
N LEU A 6 -8.33 14.32 -15.45
CA LEU A 6 -6.91 14.13 -15.13
C LEU A 6 -6.51 14.63 -13.71
N LEU A 7 -7.18 14.14 -12.66
CA LEU A 7 -6.78 14.36 -11.26
C LEU A 7 -6.75 13.04 -10.45
N LEU A 8 -5.80 12.94 -9.50
CA LEU A 8 -5.52 11.82 -8.57
C LEU A 8 -4.61 10.67 -9.09
N LEU A 9 -3.36 10.96 -9.48
CA LEU A 9 -2.35 9.93 -9.83
C LEU A 9 -0.96 10.13 -9.19
N VAL A 10 -0.85 10.98 -8.17
CA VAL A 10 0.41 11.34 -7.49
C VAL A 10 0.46 10.68 -6.12
N VAL A 11 1.59 10.08 -5.74
CA VAL A 11 1.83 9.63 -4.36
C VAL A 11 3.17 10.16 -3.89
N VAL A 12 3.14 10.84 -2.73
CA VAL A 12 4.24 11.65 -2.18
C VAL A 12 4.87 10.97 -0.96
N VAL A 13 6.21 10.93 -0.90
CA VAL A 13 6.97 10.39 0.23
C VAL A 13 7.67 11.50 1.01
N VAL A 14 7.22 11.71 2.26
CA VAL A 14 7.69 12.79 3.15
C VAL A 14 8.47 12.23 4.34
N MET A 15 9.61 12.84 4.65
CA MET A 15 10.24 12.78 5.97
C MET A 15 9.46 13.68 6.95
N GLU A 16 8.59 13.08 7.76
CA GLU A 16 7.99 13.81 8.90
C GLU A 16 9.09 14.24 9.88
N VAL A 17 9.36 15.56 9.91
CA VAL A 17 10.07 16.23 11.01
C VAL A 17 9.01 16.88 11.90
N SER A 18 8.90 16.42 13.15
CA SER A 18 7.80 16.77 14.06
C SER A 18 7.64 18.30 14.30
N GLY A 19 6.65 18.91 13.65
CA GLY A 19 6.23 20.30 13.86
C GLY A 19 4.76 20.50 13.48
N ALA A 20 3.94 21.03 14.39
CA ALA A 20 2.49 21.03 14.25
C ALA A 20 1.89 22.35 13.74
N ALA A 21 0.97 22.28 12.77
CA ALA A 21 -0.06 23.29 12.50
C ALA A 21 -1.25 22.68 11.75
N VAL A 22 -2.45 23.28 11.89
CA VAL A 22 -3.72 22.81 11.30
C VAL A 22 -4.35 23.92 10.46
N GLY A 23 -4.86 23.59 9.26
CA GLY A 23 -5.62 24.52 8.40
C GLY A 23 -6.49 23.78 7.37
N PRO A 24 -7.76 24.18 7.11
CA PRO A 24 -8.71 23.34 6.35
C PRO A 24 -9.11 23.91 4.97
N GLN A 25 -9.52 23.01 4.05
CA GLN A 25 -10.47 23.15 2.90
C GLN A 25 -10.23 21.95 1.95
N ALA A 26 -11.06 21.61 0.95
CA ALA A 26 -12.52 21.65 0.75
C ALA A 26 -12.80 20.70 -0.43
N SER A 27 -13.93 19.99 -0.44
CA SER A 27 -14.23 18.97 -1.47
C SER A 27 -15.32 19.41 -2.44
N SER A 28 -15.02 19.45 -3.75
CA SER A 28 -16.00 19.55 -4.83
C SER A 28 -16.21 18.18 -5.49
N SER A 29 -17.47 17.87 -5.80
CA SER A 29 -17.92 16.56 -6.26
C SER A 29 -18.19 16.52 -7.76
N SER A 30 -17.71 15.47 -8.44
CA SER A 30 -18.33 14.87 -9.63
C SER A 30 -17.75 13.46 -9.81
N GLY A 31 -18.47 12.43 -10.27
CA GLY A 31 -19.88 12.37 -10.64
C GLY A 31 -20.11 11.61 -11.94
N MET A 32 -19.94 10.28 -11.96
CA MET A 32 -20.31 9.41 -13.10
C MET A 32 -20.60 7.96 -12.65
N THR A 33 -21.31 7.22 -13.49
CA THR A 33 -22.36 6.26 -13.08
C THR A 33 -21.98 4.76 -13.05
N GLU A 34 -22.87 3.97 -12.45
CA GLU A 34 -22.80 2.52 -12.18
C GLU A 34 -22.46 1.63 -13.38
N ALA A 35 -21.63 0.60 -13.17
CA ALA A 35 -22.14 -0.76 -12.90
C ALA A 35 -21.01 -1.83 -12.78
N ASP A 36 -20.78 -2.38 -11.58
CA ASP A 36 -20.65 -3.83 -11.38
C ASP A 36 -20.88 -4.24 -9.90
N ARG A 37 -21.21 -5.51 -9.67
CA ARG A 37 -21.82 -6.04 -8.45
C ARG A 37 -20.80 -6.57 -7.45
N GLY A 38 -20.91 -6.11 -6.20
CA GLY A 38 -20.69 -6.96 -5.02
C GLY A 38 -19.28 -7.54 -4.80
N GLY A 39 -18.23 -6.72 -4.82
CA GLY A 39 -16.87 -7.12 -4.43
C GLY A 39 -16.48 -6.68 -3.01
N ARG A 40 -15.96 -7.60 -2.18
CA ARG A 40 -15.25 -7.23 -0.93
C ARG A 40 -14.02 -6.37 -1.27
N ASN A 41 -13.92 -5.17 -0.71
CA ASN A 41 -12.72 -4.34 -0.85
C ASN A 41 -11.47 -5.03 -0.29
N LYS A 42 -10.39 -5.04 -1.07
CA LYS A 42 -9.17 -5.82 -0.85
C LYS A 42 -8.22 -5.07 0.10
N ARG A 43 -7.43 -5.81 0.89
CA ARG A 43 -6.64 -5.28 2.02
C ARG A 43 -5.22 -4.79 1.68
N TYR A 44 -4.81 -4.89 0.41
CA TYR A 44 -3.41 -4.72 -0.01
C TYR A 44 -3.12 -3.31 -0.52
N ALA A 45 -1.83 -2.99 -0.61
CA ALA A 45 -1.22 -1.85 -1.28
C ALA A 45 -1.52 -1.76 -2.80
N ILE A 46 -2.78 -1.81 -3.23
CA ILE A 46 -3.21 -1.81 -4.64
C ILE A 46 -4.03 -0.55 -4.91
N ASN A 47 -3.77 0.15 -6.02
CA ASN A 47 -4.61 1.28 -6.42
C ASN A 47 -6.09 0.89 -6.60
N PRO A 48 -7.05 1.69 -6.12
CA PRO A 48 -8.48 1.41 -6.30
C PRO A 48 -8.89 1.28 -7.77
N LEU A 49 -8.18 1.97 -8.67
CA LEU A 49 -8.43 1.99 -10.11
C LEU A 49 -7.78 0.82 -10.88
N SER A 50 -7.02 -0.07 -10.20
CA SER A 50 -6.31 -1.20 -10.83
C SER A 50 -5.34 -0.81 -11.97
N HIS A 51 -4.79 0.41 -11.95
CA HIS A 51 -3.79 0.85 -12.93
C HIS A 51 -2.53 0.00 -12.80
N ARG A 52 -2.10 -0.59 -13.92
CA ARG A 52 -0.93 -1.44 -14.02
C ARG A 52 -0.41 -1.39 -15.45
N TRP A 53 0.82 -1.81 -15.65
CA TRP A 53 1.31 -2.13 -16.99
C TRP A 53 0.61 -3.38 -17.52
N MET A 54 0.35 -3.40 -18.82
CA MET A 54 -0.32 -4.54 -19.50
C MET A 54 0.68 -5.54 -20.09
N HIS A 55 1.96 -5.21 -20.03
CA HIS A 55 3.12 -6.01 -20.42
C HIS A 55 4.01 -6.31 -19.21
N HIS A 56 4.88 -7.31 -19.32
CA HIS A 56 5.75 -7.76 -18.23
C HIS A 56 7.19 -7.20 -18.31
N ASN A 57 7.65 -6.82 -19.50
CA ASN A 57 8.99 -6.24 -19.67
C ASN A 57 8.92 -4.71 -19.64
N ILE A 58 9.06 -4.15 -18.45
CA ILE A 58 8.93 -2.71 -18.23
C ILE A 58 10.26 -2.04 -18.57
N THR A 59 10.19 -1.06 -19.47
CA THR A 59 11.35 -0.26 -19.85
C THR A 59 11.50 0.96 -18.94
N TYR A 60 12.73 1.32 -18.58
CA TYR A 60 12.98 2.52 -17.80
C TYR A 60 14.15 3.33 -18.32
N ARG A 61 14.16 4.63 -18.04
CA ARG A 61 15.27 5.54 -18.39
C ARG A 61 15.51 6.57 -17.30
N ILE A 62 16.78 6.77 -16.96
CA ILE A 62 17.22 7.87 -16.10
C ILE A 62 17.49 9.10 -16.99
N THR A 63 16.72 10.17 -16.80
CA THR A 63 16.74 11.40 -17.63
C THR A 63 17.62 12.49 -17.04
N LYS A 64 17.75 12.52 -15.71
CA LYS A 64 18.63 13.42 -14.95
C LYS A 64 19.26 12.64 -13.80
N PHE A 65 20.43 13.08 -13.34
CA PHE A 65 21.20 12.45 -12.26
C PHE A 65 21.32 13.39 -11.04
N PRO A 66 21.49 12.85 -9.83
CA PRO A 66 21.67 13.65 -8.62
C PRO A 66 23.03 14.36 -8.63
N ASN A 67 23.11 15.50 -7.94
CA ASN A 67 24.36 16.24 -7.77
C ASN A 67 25.30 15.60 -6.72
N THR A 68 24.75 14.78 -5.83
CA THR A 68 25.45 14.23 -4.64
C THR A 68 26.00 12.82 -4.83
N LEU A 69 25.59 12.13 -5.90
CA LEU A 69 25.96 10.75 -6.21
C LEU A 69 26.35 10.64 -7.69
N ASN A 70 27.43 9.91 -7.99
CA ASN A 70 27.90 9.78 -9.37
C ASN A 70 26.93 8.94 -10.23
N MET A 71 27.09 9.03 -11.56
CA MET A 71 26.21 8.37 -12.53
C MET A 71 26.20 6.82 -12.38
N GLU A 72 27.35 6.21 -12.08
CA GLU A 72 27.49 4.76 -11.96
C GLU A 72 26.76 4.24 -10.71
N ASP A 73 27.02 4.84 -9.55
CA ASP A 73 26.35 4.48 -8.29
C ASP A 73 24.85 4.78 -8.33
N THR A 74 24.42 5.82 -9.07
CA THR A 74 23.00 6.11 -9.31
C THR A 74 22.35 5.00 -10.14
N LYS A 75 22.91 4.64 -11.30
CA LYS A 75 22.43 3.52 -12.14
C LYS A 75 22.35 2.22 -11.35
N LYS A 76 23.39 1.95 -10.55
CA LYS A 76 23.49 0.78 -9.67
C LYS A 76 22.42 0.79 -8.56
N ALA A 77 22.16 1.94 -7.93
CA ALA A 77 21.09 2.06 -6.93
C ALA A 77 19.71 1.77 -7.52
N ILE A 78 19.39 2.39 -8.66
CA ILE A 78 18.13 2.18 -9.39
C ILE A 78 17.98 0.72 -9.86
N SER A 79 19.04 0.12 -10.39
CA SER A 79 19.05 -1.30 -10.80
C SER A 79 18.77 -2.26 -9.63
N ILE A 80 19.38 -2.02 -8.46
CA ILE A 80 19.09 -2.79 -7.24
C ILE A 80 17.64 -2.59 -6.79
N ALA A 81 17.10 -1.38 -6.93
CA ALA A 81 15.71 -1.08 -6.57
C ALA A 81 14.70 -1.81 -7.48
N PHE A 82 14.94 -1.87 -8.80
CA PHE A 82 14.14 -2.69 -9.72
C PHE A 82 14.28 -4.20 -9.44
N THR A 83 15.49 -4.67 -9.09
CA THR A 83 15.74 -6.09 -8.78
C THR A 83 14.82 -6.59 -7.66
N LYS A 84 14.60 -5.78 -6.62
CA LYS A 84 13.68 -6.10 -5.50
C LYS A 84 12.27 -6.48 -5.96
N TRP A 85 11.76 -5.85 -7.03
CA TRP A 85 10.43 -6.10 -7.57
C TRP A 85 10.41 -7.29 -8.55
N SER A 86 11.47 -7.47 -9.37
CA SER A 86 11.56 -8.65 -10.25
C SER A 86 11.79 -9.96 -9.49
N ASP A 87 12.43 -9.91 -8.31
CA ASP A 87 12.64 -11.10 -7.46
C ASP A 87 11.32 -11.71 -6.94
N VAL A 88 10.25 -10.91 -6.87
CA VAL A 88 8.95 -11.28 -6.26
C VAL A 88 7.79 -11.32 -7.25
N SER A 89 8.00 -10.95 -8.51
CA SER A 89 6.96 -10.82 -9.54
C SER A 89 7.44 -11.33 -10.91
N PRO A 90 6.55 -11.63 -11.87
CA PRO A 90 6.94 -12.02 -13.23
C PRO A 90 7.44 -10.84 -14.10
N LEU A 91 7.70 -9.67 -13.52
CA LEU A 91 8.19 -8.50 -14.25
C LEU A 91 9.69 -8.58 -14.53
N THR A 92 10.09 -8.06 -15.69
CA THR A 92 11.49 -7.80 -16.04
C THR A 92 11.69 -6.31 -16.31
N PHE A 93 12.88 -5.79 -16.03
CA PHE A 93 13.21 -4.38 -16.16
C PHE A 93 14.38 -4.16 -17.09
N THR A 94 14.22 -3.28 -18.09
CA THR A 94 15.25 -2.99 -19.10
C THR A 94 15.58 -1.50 -19.09
N GLU A 95 16.85 -1.13 -18.86
CA GLU A 95 17.30 0.26 -19.03
C GLU A 95 17.37 0.61 -20.53
N VAL A 96 16.72 1.70 -20.93
CA VAL A 96 16.76 2.24 -22.29
C VAL A 96 17.72 3.42 -22.33
N THR A 97 18.83 3.25 -23.05
CA THR A 97 19.90 4.25 -23.20
C THR A 97 19.79 5.08 -24.48
N ASP A 98 18.99 4.66 -25.46
CA ASP A 98 18.70 5.44 -26.66
C ASP A 98 17.84 6.67 -26.31
N SER A 99 18.29 7.86 -26.71
CA SER A 99 17.57 9.12 -26.52
C SER A 99 16.26 9.19 -27.31
N ASN A 100 16.19 8.49 -28.45
CA ASN A 100 15.05 8.53 -29.37
C ASN A 100 13.96 7.52 -29.00
N ALA A 101 14.28 6.52 -28.19
CA ALA A 101 13.32 5.54 -27.70
C ALA A 101 12.45 6.11 -26.57
N THR A 102 11.21 5.64 -26.47
CA THR A 102 10.36 5.86 -25.29
C THR A 102 10.64 4.80 -24.22
N ALA A 103 10.41 5.14 -22.95
CA ALA A 103 10.46 4.21 -21.83
C ALA A 103 9.15 4.28 -21.04
N ASP A 104 8.70 3.17 -20.47
CA ASP A 104 7.49 3.10 -19.64
C ASP A 104 7.65 3.90 -18.34
N ILE A 105 8.85 3.87 -17.74
CA ILE A 105 9.19 4.57 -16.50
C ILE A 105 10.32 5.57 -16.75
N THR A 106 10.07 6.86 -16.50
CA THR A 106 11.11 7.90 -16.58
C THR A 106 11.49 8.40 -15.20
N ILE A 107 12.78 8.29 -14.88
CA ILE A 107 13.36 8.65 -13.58
C ILE A 107 14.17 9.93 -13.72
N GLY A 108 13.97 10.92 -12.86
CA GLY A 108 14.82 12.11 -12.84
C GLY A 108 14.95 12.77 -11.48
N PHE A 109 16.05 13.48 -11.30
CA PHE A 109 16.35 14.27 -10.10
C PHE A 109 16.16 15.75 -10.44
N TYR A 110 15.34 16.44 -9.66
CA TYR A 110 14.95 17.83 -9.92
C TYR A 110 14.91 18.65 -8.63
N THR A 111 15.00 19.97 -8.74
CA THR A 111 14.87 20.90 -7.61
C THR A 111 13.53 21.64 -7.70
N PHE A 112 12.93 22.00 -6.56
CA PHE A 112 11.74 22.86 -6.44
C PHE A 112 10.71 22.66 -7.58
N ASN A 113 10.66 23.62 -8.51
CA ASN A 113 9.79 23.62 -9.68
C ASN A 113 10.38 22.73 -10.79
N HIS A 114 9.70 21.62 -11.04
CA HIS A 114 10.08 20.63 -12.02
C HIS A 114 8.95 20.37 -13.03
N THR A 115 9.14 19.40 -13.92
CA THR A 115 8.40 19.15 -15.18
C THR A 115 6.88 19.28 -15.13
N ASP A 116 6.29 19.03 -13.97
CA ASP A 116 4.88 18.90 -13.69
C ASP A 116 4.46 19.54 -12.36
N CYS A 117 5.34 20.30 -11.68
CA CYS A 117 4.93 21.04 -10.50
C CYS A 117 3.81 22.03 -10.84
N TRP A 118 2.74 21.95 -10.05
CA TRP A 118 1.71 22.97 -9.98
C TRP A 118 1.72 23.55 -8.56
N TRP A 119 1.37 24.83 -8.39
CA TRP A 119 1.08 25.40 -7.07
C TRP A 119 -0.28 24.91 -6.57
N SER A 120 -0.43 23.59 -6.42
CA SER A 120 -1.64 22.87 -6.04
C SER A 120 -1.33 21.91 -4.88
N PRO A 121 -2.21 21.81 -3.85
CA PRO A 121 -2.01 20.89 -2.73
C PRO A 121 -2.11 19.39 -3.11
N LEU A 122 -2.29 19.07 -4.40
CA LEU A 122 -2.38 17.70 -4.93
C LEU A 122 -1.10 17.22 -5.65
N HIS A 123 -0.19 18.14 -5.98
CA HIS A 123 1.13 17.85 -6.57
C HIS A 123 2.08 19.01 -6.24
N PRO A 124 2.64 19.04 -5.02
CA PRO A 124 3.54 20.10 -4.62
C PRO A 124 4.80 20.14 -5.50
N CYS A 125 5.43 21.32 -5.56
CA CYS A 125 6.86 21.40 -5.86
C CYS A 125 7.64 20.78 -4.69
N PHE A 126 8.82 20.23 -4.95
CA PHE A 126 9.71 19.83 -3.87
C PHE A 126 10.03 21.01 -2.93
N ASP A 127 10.16 20.72 -1.64
CA ASP A 127 10.33 21.71 -0.56
C ASP A 127 11.80 21.99 -0.20
N GLY A 128 12.73 21.16 -0.65
CA GLY A 128 14.17 21.41 -0.58
C GLY A 128 14.93 20.44 0.33
N LEU A 129 15.61 20.96 1.35
CA LEU A 129 16.38 20.11 2.27
C LEU A 129 15.49 19.60 3.41
N ASN A 130 15.33 18.27 3.46
CA ASN A 130 14.39 17.54 4.32
C ASN A 130 12.93 17.85 3.96
N GLY A 131 12.08 16.84 4.05
CA GLY A 131 10.68 16.95 3.65
C GLY A 131 10.37 15.93 2.58
N GLU A 132 9.92 16.36 1.41
CA GLU A 132 9.59 15.48 0.31
C GLU A 132 10.84 14.92 -0.39
N LEU A 133 11.07 13.61 -0.22
CA LEU A 133 12.23 12.95 -0.81
C LEU A 133 12.03 12.65 -2.30
N ALA A 134 10.83 12.18 -2.62
CA ALA A 134 10.46 11.72 -3.94
C ALA A 134 8.94 11.59 -4.04
N HIS A 135 8.47 11.49 -5.29
CA HIS A 135 7.13 11.06 -5.63
C HIS A 135 7.11 10.35 -6.97
N ALA A 136 6.04 9.59 -7.18
CA ALA A 136 5.87 8.80 -8.38
C ALA A 136 4.43 8.80 -8.88
N PHE A 137 4.32 8.65 -10.20
CA PHE A 137 3.07 8.52 -10.91
C PHE A 137 2.73 7.06 -11.17
N LEU A 138 1.48 6.70 -10.89
CA LEU A 138 0.94 5.40 -11.22
C LEU A 138 0.97 5.17 -12.75
N PRO A 139 0.95 3.91 -13.22
CA PRO A 139 0.71 3.60 -14.63
C PRO A 139 -0.57 4.29 -15.16
N PRO A 140 -0.64 4.64 -16.46
CA PRO A 140 0.38 4.45 -17.49
C PRO A 140 1.40 5.60 -17.58
N ARG A 141 1.45 6.52 -16.60
CA ARG A 141 2.34 7.70 -16.68
C ARG A 141 3.78 7.38 -16.27
N GLY A 142 3.97 6.61 -15.18
CA GLY A 142 5.27 5.99 -14.86
C GLY A 142 6.44 6.92 -14.52
N GLU A 143 6.21 8.23 -14.40
CA GLU A 143 7.23 9.20 -13.99
C GLU A 143 7.60 9.03 -12.50
N ILE A 144 8.90 9.11 -12.19
CA ILE A 144 9.43 9.11 -10.83
C ILE A 144 10.39 10.29 -10.69
N HIS A 145 10.11 11.19 -9.75
CA HIS A 145 10.94 12.35 -9.48
C HIS A 145 11.51 12.29 -8.05
N PHE A 146 12.80 12.61 -7.91
CA PHE A 146 13.51 12.71 -6.64
C PHE A 146 13.95 14.17 -6.41
N ASP A 147 13.89 14.70 -5.18
CA ASP A 147 14.45 16.03 -4.91
C ASP A 147 15.98 15.98 -4.99
N ASN A 148 16.56 16.85 -5.80
CA ASN A 148 18.01 17.00 -5.99
C ASN A 148 18.66 17.99 -5.00
N HIS A 149 17.91 18.55 -4.06
CA HIS A 149 18.48 19.13 -2.84
C HIS A 149 18.92 18.05 -1.85
N GLU A 150 18.31 16.87 -1.89
CA GLU A 150 18.56 15.80 -0.93
C GLU A 150 19.92 15.12 -1.13
N PHE A 151 20.52 14.69 -0.01
CA PHE A 151 21.82 14.04 -0.01
C PHE A 151 21.72 12.53 -0.28
N TRP A 152 21.55 12.19 -1.56
CA TRP A 152 21.50 10.81 -2.04
C TRP A 152 22.83 10.08 -1.90
N ILE A 153 22.76 8.83 -1.42
CA ILE A 153 23.89 7.90 -1.37
C ILE A 153 23.52 6.50 -1.86
N LEU A 154 24.52 5.76 -2.33
CA LEU A 154 24.48 4.29 -2.42
C LEU A 154 25.11 3.70 -1.15
N GLY A 155 24.30 3.50 -0.10
CA GLY A 155 24.82 2.91 1.13
C GLY A 155 23.89 2.98 2.33
N LYS A 156 24.30 2.32 3.42
CA LYS A 156 23.47 2.19 4.63
C LYS A 156 23.63 3.32 5.66
N SER A 157 24.59 4.23 5.46
CA SER A 157 24.82 5.35 6.39
C SER A 157 23.60 6.29 6.40
N ARG A 158 23.31 6.89 7.55
CA ARG A 158 22.24 7.89 7.67
C ARG A 158 22.75 9.30 7.94
N PHE A 159 24.04 9.47 8.24
CA PHE A 159 24.60 10.77 8.59
C PHE A 159 26.04 10.90 8.09
N SER A 160 26.37 12.07 7.55
CA SER A 160 27.73 12.44 7.14
C SER A 160 28.35 13.34 8.20
N TRP A 161 29.14 12.77 9.12
CA TRP A 161 29.87 13.54 10.15
C TRP A 161 30.81 14.61 9.58
N LYS A 162 31.27 14.44 8.33
CA LYS A 162 32.12 15.41 7.62
C LYS A 162 31.34 16.62 7.09
N GLN A 163 30.06 16.46 6.78
CA GLN A 163 29.22 17.50 6.18
C GLN A 163 28.12 18.02 7.12
N GLY A 164 27.84 17.31 8.22
CA GLY A 164 26.78 17.66 9.18
C GLY A 164 25.36 17.36 8.71
N VAL A 165 25.18 16.53 7.67
CA VAL A 165 23.89 16.29 7.00
C VAL A 165 23.40 14.85 7.13
N TRP A 166 22.08 14.68 7.12
CA TRP A 166 21.43 13.38 6.93
C TRP A 166 21.66 12.89 5.50
N LEU A 167 21.65 11.56 5.32
CA LEU A 167 21.91 10.90 4.03
C LEU A 167 20.75 9.97 3.68
N ASN A 168 20.27 10.07 2.45
CA ASN A 168 19.15 9.29 1.94
C ASN A 168 19.63 8.10 1.10
N ASP A 169 19.21 6.91 1.52
CA ASP A 169 19.54 5.63 0.87
C ASP A 169 18.70 5.51 -0.42
N LEU A 170 19.32 5.83 -1.57
CA LEU A 170 18.61 5.90 -2.85
C LEU A 170 17.97 4.55 -3.23
N VAL A 171 18.56 3.43 -2.81
CA VAL A 171 17.97 2.09 -3.05
C VAL A 171 16.67 1.91 -2.27
N GLN A 172 16.56 2.50 -1.08
CA GLN A 172 15.36 2.41 -0.25
C GLN A 172 14.22 3.23 -0.85
N VAL A 173 14.46 4.51 -1.13
CA VAL A 173 13.43 5.43 -1.65
C VAL A 173 13.04 5.04 -3.07
N ALA A 174 13.99 4.76 -3.96
CA ALA A 174 13.66 4.34 -5.32
C ALA A 174 12.86 3.04 -5.37
N ALA A 175 13.09 2.10 -4.45
CA ALA A 175 12.31 0.88 -4.40
C ALA A 175 10.86 1.14 -3.95
N HIS A 176 10.62 2.15 -3.11
CA HIS A 176 9.27 2.62 -2.77
C HIS A 176 8.59 3.24 -3.99
N GLU A 177 9.23 4.23 -4.64
CA GLU A 177 8.68 4.92 -5.82
C GLU A 177 8.41 3.98 -7.00
N ILE A 178 9.30 3.01 -7.25
CA ILE A 178 9.07 1.99 -8.27
C ILE A 178 7.81 1.18 -7.95
N GLY A 179 7.49 0.94 -6.67
CA GLY A 179 6.22 0.31 -6.29
C GLY A 179 5.01 1.12 -6.77
N HIS A 180 5.03 2.45 -6.62
CA HIS A 180 4.00 3.34 -7.16
C HIS A 180 3.98 3.35 -8.70
N ALA A 181 5.13 3.44 -9.35
CA ALA A 181 5.25 3.34 -10.82
C ALA A 181 4.86 1.95 -11.37
N LEU A 182 4.70 0.95 -10.50
CA LEU A 182 4.13 -0.37 -10.80
C LEU A 182 2.64 -0.50 -10.43
N GLY A 183 2.01 0.52 -9.84
CA GLY A 183 0.59 0.54 -9.49
C GLY A 183 0.26 0.23 -8.03
N LEU A 184 1.26 0.11 -7.16
CA LEU A 184 1.01 -0.03 -5.72
C LEU A 184 0.62 1.30 -5.07
N TRP A 185 -0.09 1.22 -3.96
CA TRP A 185 -0.38 2.35 -3.06
C TRP A 185 0.35 2.18 -1.74
N HIS A 186 0.30 3.20 -0.90
CA HIS A 186 0.82 3.09 0.45
C HIS A 186 0.19 1.93 1.23
N SER A 187 1.03 1.06 1.79
CA SER A 187 0.64 0.01 2.73
C SER A 187 0.36 0.58 4.11
N ARG A 188 -0.46 -0.13 4.89
CA ARG A 188 -0.69 0.13 6.33
C ARG A 188 0.10 -0.79 7.25
N ASP A 189 0.86 -1.74 6.70
CA ASP A 189 1.79 -2.55 7.49
C ASP A 189 3.06 -1.72 7.77
N PRO A 190 3.41 -1.41 9.03
CA PRO A 190 4.63 -0.65 9.36
C PRO A 190 5.93 -1.42 9.07
N GLN A 191 5.85 -2.69 8.64
CA GLN A 191 6.97 -3.47 8.12
C GLN A 191 7.10 -3.43 6.60
N ALA A 192 6.10 -2.92 5.88
CA ALA A 192 6.12 -2.82 4.42
C ALA A 192 7.11 -1.76 3.90
N LEU A 193 7.72 -2.06 2.75
CA LEU A 193 8.47 -1.07 2.00
C LEU A 193 7.52 0.03 1.51
N MET A 194 6.31 -0.31 1.07
CA MET A 194 5.30 0.66 0.65
C MET A 194 4.63 1.41 1.81
N HIS A 195 5.11 1.31 3.06
CA HIS A 195 4.58 2.13 4.15
C HIS A 195 5.04 3.60 3.99
N PRO A 196 4.19 4.63 4.19
CA PRO A 196 4.58 6.04 3.98
C PRO A 196 5.85 6.42 4.75
N ASN A 197 5.95 5.99 6.02
CA ASN A 197 7.10 6.27 6.88
C ASN A 197 8.23 5.21 6.76
N ALA A 198 8.29 4.42 5.68
CA ALA A 198 9.27 3.33 5.52
C ALA A 198 10.72 3.82 5.60
N THR A 199 11.02 5.02 5.09
CA THR A 199 12.35 5.65 5.20
C THR A 199 12.73 5.89 6.66
N TYR A 200 11.81 6.44 7.46
CA TYR A 200 12.00 6.72 8.89
C TYR A 200 12.14 5.44 9.73
N THR A 201 11.27 4.45 9.51
CA THR A 201 11.36 3.14 10.20
C THR A 201 12.52 2.27 9.69
N GLY A 202 13.14 2.67 8.57
CA GLY A 202 14.30 2.02 7.99
C GLY A 202 14.01 0.72 7.25
N GLN A 203 12.78 0.53 6.79
CA GLN A 203 12.36 -0.65 6.02
C GLN A 203 12.94 -0.61 4.61
N ARG A 204 13.84 -1.55 4.33
CA ARG A 204 14.61 -1.65 3.07
C ARG A 204 14.24 -2.87 2.23
N ASN A 205 13.44 -3.79 2.76
CA ASN A 205 13.13 -5.07 2.15
C ASN A 205 11.64 -5.14 1.80
N ILE A 206 11.34 -5.80 0.69
CA ILE A 206 9.95 -6.12 0.30
C ILE A 206 9.35 -7.01 1.39
N ALA A 207 8.29 -6.53 2.04
CA ALA A 207 7.54 -7.28 3.04
C ALA A 207 6.45 -8.14 2.40
N GLN A 208 5.80 -8.96 3.21
CA GLN A 208 4.80 -9.90 2.71
C GLN A 208 3.55 -9.20 2.14
N ASP A 209 3.17 -8.01 2.63
CA ASP A 209 2.09 -7.20 2.07
C ASP A 209 2.46 -6.63 0.68
N ASP A 210 3.68 -6.12 0.53
CA ASP A 210 4.22 -5.65 -0.76
C ASP A 210 4.19 -6.78 -1.81
N VAL A 211 4.63 -7.99 -1.43
CA VAL A 211 4.56 -9.19 -2.28
C VAL A 211 3.12 -9.51 -2.68
N TRP A 212 2.16 -9.45 -1.75
CA TRP A 212 0.76 -9.70 -2.07
C TRP A 212 0.16 -8.63 -2.99
N GLY A 213 0.51 -7.36 -2.79
CA GLY A 213 0.12 -6.26 -3.67
C GLY A 213 0.60 -6.48 -5.10
N ILE A 214 1.91 -6.65 -5.30
CA ILE A 214 2.49 -6.78 -6.64
C ILE A 214 2.04 -8.08 -7.34
N GLN A 215 1.93 -9.20 -6.60
CA GLN A 215 1.45 -10.46 -7.16
C GLN A 215 -0.04 -10.44 -7.49
N ARG A 216 -0.83 -9.55 -6.88
CA ARG A 216 -2.24 -9.37 -7.25
C ARG A 216 -2.42 -8.54 -8.54
N LEU A 217 -1.46 -7.67 -8.86
CA LEU A 217 -1.43 -6.88 -10.09
C LEU A 217 -0.86 -7.67 -11.28
N TYR A 218 0.25 -8.37 -11.09
CA TYR A 218 1.01 -8.99 -12.19
C TYR A 218 1.08 -10.52 -12.14
N GLY A 219 0.58 -11.14 -11.08
CA GLY A 219 0.71 -12.58 -10.87
C GLY A 219 2.02 -12.94 -10.18
N CYS A 220 2.31 -14.23 -10.11
CA CYS A 220 3.33 -14.78 -9.22
C CYS A 220 4.36 -15.63 -9.97
N LEU A 221 5.37 -16.12 -9.24
CA LEU A 221 6.44 -16.96 -9.75
C LEU A 221 6.37 -18.40 -9.22
N ASP A 222 6.81 -19.35 -10.05
CA ASP A 222 7.07 -20.72 -9.63
C ASP A 222 8.39 -20.82 -8.85
N LYS A 223 8.34 -21.45 -7.68
CA LYS A 223 9.50 -21.58 -6.77
C LYS A 223 10.38 -22.80 -7.08
N LYS A 224 9.95 -23.68 -8.00
CA LYS A 224 10.63 -24.92 -8.36
C LYS A 224 10.75 -25.04 -9.88
N ARG A 225 11.94 -25.40 -10.37
CA ARG A 225 12.17 -25.60 -11.83
C ARG A 225 11.42 -26.81 -12.41
N ILE A 226 10.92 -27.72 -11.56
CA ILE A 226 10.23 -28.96 -11.96
C ILE A 226 8.69 -28.83 -11.96
N CYS A 227 8.16 -27.60 -11.92
CA CYS A 227 6.72 -27.35 -11.99
C CYS A 227 6.08 -27.83 -13.29
N ASP A 228 6.79 -27.76 -14.42
CA ASP A 228 6.33 -28.26 -15.72
C ASP A 228 6.02 -29.77 -15.71
N PRO A 229 6.97 -30.67 -15.35
CA PRO A 229 6.67 -32.09 -15.17
C PRO A 229 5.55 -32.39 -14.18
N TRP A 230 5.50 -31.72 -13.02
CA TRP A 230 4.43 -31.95 -12.04
C TRP A 230 3.04 -31.55 -12.56
N ALA A 231 2.93 -30.43 -13.28
CA ALA A 231 1.68 -30.02 -13.91
C ALA A 231 1.20 -31.06 -14.94
N ARG A 232 2.10 -31.56 -15.80
CA ARG A 232 1.79 -32.63 -16.78
C ARG A 232 1.36 -33.95 -16.13
N LEU A 233 1.86 -34.25 -14.93
CA LEU A 233 1.43 -35.41 -14.12
C LEU A 233 0.09 -35.18 -13.37
N GLY A 234 -0.61 -34.07 -13.65
CA GLY A 234 -1.91 -33.74 -13.06
C GLY A 234 -1.84 -33.26 -11.61
N PHE A 235 -0.68 -32.76 -11.15
CA PHE A 235 -0.54 -32.31 -9.75
C PHE A 235 -1.32 -31.02 -9.47
N CYS A 236 -1.66 -30.21 -10.48
CA CYS A 236 -2.49 -29.01 -10.30
C CYS A 236 -3.82 -29.35 -9.61
N GLU A 237 -4.49 -30.41 -10.04
CA GLU A 237 -5.75 -30.85 -9.40
C GLU A 237 -5.51 -31.81 -8.25
N ARG A 238 -4.71 -32.87 -8.46
CA ARG A 238 -4.51 -33.93 -7.46
C ARG A 238 -3.75 -33.47 -6.21
N ARG A 239 -2.99 -32.38 -6.30
CA ARG A 239 -2.13 -31.83 -5.24
C ARG A 239 -2.17 -30.31 -5.24
N LYS A 240 -3.36 -29.73 -5.44
CA LYS A 240 -3.60 -28.28 -5.56
C LYS A 240 -2.89 -27.43 -4.51
N THR A 241 -2.98 -27.78 -3.23
CA THR A 241 -2.32 -27.04 -2.13
C THR A 241 -0.79 -27.08 -2.20
N PHE A 242 -0.20 -28.20 -2.61
CA PHE A 242 1.25 -28.33 -2.83
C PHE A 242 1.70 -27.50 -4.04
N MET A 243 0.94 -27.52 -5.14
CA MET A 243 1.23 -26.70 -6.32
C MET A 243 1.03 -25.21 -6.01
N LYS A 244 0.00 -24.80 -5.27
CA LYS A 244 -0.19 -23.41 -4.79
C LYS A 244 0.99 -22.87 -4.00
N LYS A 245 1.68 -23.73 -3.22
CA LYS A 245 2.85 -23.33 -2.43
C LYS A 245 4.15 -23.24 -3.24
N ASN A 246 4.33 -24.09 -4.25
CA ASN A 246 5.60 -24.32 -4.96
C ASN A 246 5.60 -23.92 -6.44
N CYS A 247 4.45 -24.06 -7.10
CA CYS A 247 4.19 -23.91 -8.53
C CYS A 247 2.90 -23.11 -8.82
N PRO A 248 2.63 -21.97 -8.14
CA PRO A 248 1.36 -21.27 -8.28
C PRO A 248 1.18 -20.60 -9.65
N ARG A 249 2.26 -20.30 -10.40
CA ARG A 249 2.15 -19.78 -11.76
C ARG A 249 1.81 -20.89 -12.73
N ARG A 250 2.44 -22.07 -12.62
CA ARG A 250 2.22 -23.15 -13.61
C ARG A 250 0.82 -23.77 -13.58
N CYS A 251 0.11 -23.63 -12.46
CA CYS A 251 -1.26 -24.11 -12.29
C CYS A 251 -2.31 -22.98 -12.20
N ASP A 252 -1.95 -21.74 -12.57
CA ASP A 252 -2.83 -20.55 -12.53
C ASP A 252 -3.44 -20.22 -11.15
N LEU A 253 -2.75 -20.63 -10.07
CA LEU A 253 -3.19 -20.47 -8.68
C LEU A 253 -2.74 -19.14 -8.04
N CYS A 254 -2.04 -18.27 -8.76
CA CYS A 254 -1.51 -16.99 -8.25
C CYS A 254 -2.57 -16.08 -7.62
N TYR A 255 -3.80 -16.11 -8.13
CA TYR A 255 -4.88 -15.21 -7.71
C TYR A 255 -5.91 -15.87 -6.80
N GLU A 256 -5.79 -17.17 -6.55
CA GLU A 256 -6.62 -17.82 -5.55
C GLU A 256 -6.20 -17.32 -4.17
N PRO A 257 -7.15 -16.87 -3.32
CA PRO A 257 -6.86 -16.68 -1.91
C PRO A 257 -6.20 -17.95 -1.37
N LEU A 258 -5.16 -17.81 -0.54
CA LEU A 258 -4.77 -18.93 0.32
C LEU A 258 -6.05 -19.43 0.98
N ASP A 259 -6.28 -20.73 0.93
CA ASP A 259 -7.44 -21.34 1.55
C ASP A 259 -7.35 -21.03 3.03
N VAL A 260 -8.03 -19.95 3.43
CA VAL A 260 -8.32 -19.62 4.83
C VAL A 260 -8.81 -20.92 5.40
N VAL A 261 -8.27 -21.36 6.54
CA VAL A 261 -8.71 -22.58 7.22
C VAL A 261 -10.21 -22.44 7.45
N ALA A 262 -10.96 -22.97 6.50
CA ALA A 262 -12.40 -22.89 6.44
C ALA A 262 -12.92 -24.03 7.29
N THR A 263 -12.65 -23.91 8.59
CA THR A 263 -13.70 -24.12 9.55
C THR A 263 -14.64 -22.94 9.35
N PRO A 264 -15.79 -23.09 8.65
CA PRO A 264 -16.87 -22.15 8.82
C PRO A 264 -17.39 -22.35 10.25
N THR A 265 -16.73 -21.73 11.22
CA THR A 265 -17.40 -21.39 12.48
C THR A 265 -18.51 -20.44 12.03
N PRO A 266 -19.79 -20.85 12.07
CA PRO A 266 -20.87 -19.98 11.62
C PRO A 266 -20.78 -18.66 12.39
N PRO A 267 -21.03 -17.51 11.75
CA PRO A 267 -20.99 -16.23 12.45
C PRO A 267 -21.91 -16.35 13.68
N PRO A 268 -21.41 -16.06 14.90
CA PRO A 268 -22.19 -16.24 16.11
C PRO A 268 -23.50 -15.46 15.96
N ALA A 269 -24.63 -16.10 16.22
CA ALA A 269 -25.96 -15.75 15.70
C ALA A 269 -26.53 -14.35 16.06
N ASN A 270 -25.74 -13.50 16.72
CA ASN A 270 -26.10 -12.21 17.30
C ASN A 270 -25.20 -11.06 16.79
N VAL A 271 -24.84 -11.03 15.50
CA VAL A 271 -24.09 -9.91 14.91
C VAL A 271 -25.02 -8.70 14.72
N LYS A 272 -24.76 -7.59 15.43
CA LYS A 272 -25.56 -6.37 15.34
C LYS A 272 -25.17 -5.55 14.11
N ILE A 273 -25.99 -5.56 13.07
CA ILE A 273 -25.79 -4.71 11.89
C ILE A 273 -26.11 -3.25 12.24
N LYS A 274 -25.20 -2.32 11.91
CA LYS A 274 -25.44 -0.88 11.93
C LYS A 274 -25.15 -0.32 10.53
N VAL A 275 -26.15 0.31 9.94
CA VAL A 275 -26.03 1.10 8.72
C VAL A 275 -25.70 2.54 9.12
N VAL A 276 -24.59 3.09 8.62
CA VAL A 276 -24.03 4.37 9.11
C VAL A 276 -23.65 5.29 7.95
N PRO A 277 -24.01 6.60 7.98
CA PRO A 277 -23.56 7.55 6.96
C PRO A 277 -22.03 7.72 6.90
N ARG A 278 -21.53 7.99 5.69
CA ARG A 278 -20.14 8.35 5.38
C ARG A 278 -19.61 9.43 6.37
N GLY A 279 -18.40 9.24 6.87
CA GLY A 279 -17.70 10.17 7.77
C GLY A 279 -18.16 10.19 9.24
N LYS A 280 -19.21 9.45 9.64
CA LYS A 280 -19.68 9.47 11.04
C LYS A 280 -18.84 8.58 11.94
N VAL A 281 -18.48 9.08 13.12
CA VAL A 281 -17.77 8.31 14.15
C VAL A 281 -18.74 7.32 14.83
N VAL A 282 -18.40 6.03 14.81
CA VAL A 282 -19.14 4.96 15.48
C VAL A 282 -18.36 4.47 16.69
N GLY A 283 -18.97 4.59 17.88
CA GLY A 283 -18.47 3.96 19.09
C GLY A 283 -19.03 2.55 19.30
N PHE A 284 -18.16 1.64 19.72
CA PHE A 284 -18.50 0.34 20.28
C PHE A 284 -17.93 0.24 21.68
N ARG A 285 -18.76 -0.20 22.63
CA ARG A 285 -18.36 -0.47 24.00
C ARG A 285 -18.25 -1.96 24.23
N CYS A 286 -17.17 -2.40 24.85
CA CYS A 286 -17.01 -3.80 25.21
C CYS A 286 -17.10 -4.05 26.73
N GLY A 287 -18.05 -4.91 27.10
CA GLY A 287 -18.33 -5.27 28.49
C GLY A 287 -19.27 -4.30 29.21
N THR A 288 -19.53 -4.59 30.48
CA THR A 288 -20.44 -3.83 31.34
C THR A 288 -19.74 -2.65 32.02
N LYS A 289 -20.53 -1.68 32.48
CA LYS A 289 -20.02 -0.44 33.12
C LYS A 289 -19.25 -0.72 34.42
N ASN A 290 -19.73 -1.64 35.27
CA ASN A 290 -19.16 -1.93 36.60
C ASN A 290 -18.72 -3.41 36.77
N PRO A 291 -17.49 -3.78 36.43
CA PRO A 291 -16.88 -5.03 36.89
C PRO A 291 -15.99 -4.81 38.13
N ARG A 292 -16.06 -5.71 39.13
CA ARG A 292 -15.14 -5.72 40.31
C ARG A 292 -13.67 -5.98 39.97
N SER A 293 -13.36 -6.32 38.71
CA SER A 293 -12.01 -6.60 38.21
C SER A 293 -11.95 -6.27 36.72
N LEU A 294 -10.99 -5.45 36.28
CA LEU A 294 -10.81 -5.07 34.87
C LEU A 294 -10.40 -6.30 34.02
N PRO A 295 -11.24 -6.77 33.07
CA PRO A 295 -10.85 -7.86 32.17
C PRO A 295 -10.02 -7.34 31.00
N LYS A 296 -9.11 -8.16 30.48
CA LYS A 296 -8.35 -7.83 29.26
C LYS A 296 -9.30 -7.90 28.06
N VAL A 297 -9.30 -6.87 27.23
CA VAL A 297 -10.16 -6.76 26.05
C VAL A 297 -9.30 -6.83 24.79
N SER A 298 -9.77 -7.61 23.80
CA SER A 298 -9.14 -7.75 22.49
C SER A 298 -10.18 -7.41 21.42
N TRP A 299 -9.87 -6.49 20.51
CA TRP A 299 -10.72 -6.13 19.38
C TRP A 299 -10.25 -6.81 18.10
N PHE A 300 -11.20 -7.18 17.24
CA PHE A 300 -10.96 -7.80 15.95
C PHE A 300 -11.79 -7.09 14.87
N LYS A 301 -11.26 -6.94 13.65
CA LYS A 301 -12.00 -6.56 12.44
C LYS A 301 -11.92 -7.72 11.46
N ASP A 302 -13.08 -8.23 11.03
CA ASP A 302 -13.19 -9.29 10.01
C ASP A 302 -12.30 -10.54 10.30
N GLY A 303 -12.14 -10.87 11.58
CA GLY A 303 -11.34 -12.00 12.07
C GLY A 303 -9.90 -11.66 12.51
N GLU A 304 -9.33 -10.53 12.08
CA GLU A 304 -7.97 -10.10 12.41
C GLU A 304 -7.93 -9.20 13.65
N GLN A 305 -6.92 -9.36 14.50
CA GLN A 305 -6.81 -8.61 15.75
C GLN A 305 -6.33 -7.17 15.51
N ILE A 306 -7.06 -6.20 16.06
CA ILE A 306 -6.64 -4.79 16.09
C ILE A 306 -5.68 -4.65 17.27
N LEU A 307 -4.39 -4.44 16.98
CA LEU A 307 -3.33 -4.38 18.00
C LEU A 307 -3.04 -2.95 18.50
N THR A 308 -3.25 -1.94 17.65
CA THR A 308 -2.92 -0.53 17.93
C THR A 308 -4.02 0.41 17.46
N SER A 309 -4.07 1.61 18.04
CA SER A 309 -4.94 2.70 17.58
C SER A 309 -4.34 3.38 16.35
N ILE A 310 -5.18 3.66 15.36
CA ILE A 310 -4.87 4.42 14.15
C ILE A 310 -5.58 5.78 14.26
N PRO A 311 -4.83 6.89 14.52
CA PRO A 311 -5.41 8.24 14.60
C PRO A 311 -6.26 8.57 13.37
N GLY A 312 -7.42 9.20 13.58
CA GLY A 312 -8.36 9.54 12.51
C GLY A 312 -9.22 8.38 11.95
N TYR A 313 -8.86 7.12 12.19
CA TYR A 313 -9.55 5.96 11.57
C TYR A 313 -10.14 4.96 12.57
N ILE A 314 -9.33 4.47 13.51
CA ILE A 314 -9.70 3.44 14.50
C ILE A 314 -9.02 3.77 15.83
N VAL A 315 -9.75 4.34 16.78
CA VAL A 315 -9.22 4.68 18.11
C VAL A 315 -9.70 3.67 19.14
N MET A 316 -8.79 2.82 19.63
CA MET A 316 -9.00 2.09 20.87
C MET A 316 -8.66 2.99 22.05
N LYS A 317 -9.61 3.16 22.97
CA LYS A 317 -9.39 3.83 24.26
C LYS A 317 -10.04 3.01 25.37
N ASP A 318 -9.24 2.62 26.35
CA ASP A 318 -9.61 1.75 27.47
C ASP A 318 -10.15 0.37 27.02
N ARG A 319 -11.47 0.25 26.88
CA ARG A 319 -12.18 -0.95 26.39
C ARG A 319 -13.05 -0.67 25.15
N ASP A 320 -13.18 0.61 24.79
CA ASP A 320 -14.09 1.09 23.75
C ASP A 320 -13.31 1.27 22.43
N LEU A 321 -13.92 0.86 21.33
CA LEU A 321 -13.42 1.05 19.97
C LEU A 321 -14.22 2.16 19.31
N ARG A 322 -13.56 3.16 18.73
CA ARG A 322 -14.19 4.18 17.88
C ARG A 322 -13.66 4.06 16.47
N ILE A 323 -14.53 4.06 15.47
CA ILE A 323 -14.13 4.07 14.06
C ILE A 323 -14.80 5.23 13.33
N VAL A 324 -14.23 5.69 12.22
CA VAL A 324 -14.94 6.57 11.27
C VAL A 324 -15.59 5.70 10.19
N ALA A 325 -16.89 5.81 9.98
CA ALA A 325 -17.59 5.06 8.94
C ALA A 325 -17.16 5.51 7.54
N ASN A 326 -16.39 4.65 6.85
CA ASN A 326 -15.95 4.78 5.46
C ASN A 326 -15.74 3.36 4.88
N GLU A 327 -15.38 3.27 3.60
CA GLU A 327 -15.23 2.02 2.85
C GLU A 327 -14.16 1.09 3.45
N PHE A 328 -13.13 1.65 4.07
CA PHE A 328 -12.06 0.90 4.73
C PHE A 328 -12.49 0.32 6.09
N ASN A 329 -13.43 1.00 6.75
CA ASN A 329 -13.98 0.68 8.05
C ASN A 329 -15.35 -0.02 7.98
N GLU A 330 -15.80 -0.42 6.79
CA GLU A 330 -16.88 -1.39 6.63
C GLU A 330 -16.39 -2.79 7.02
N GLY A 331 -17.24 -3.60 7.66
CA GLY A 331 -16.86 -4.95 8.12
C GLY A 331 -17.42 -5.35 9.48
N VAL A 332 -17.02 -6.53 9.95
CA VAL A 332 -17.48 -7.13 11.22
C VAL A 332 -16.45 -6.90 12.33
N TYR A 333 -16.78 -5.99 13.24
CA TYR A 333 -15.99 -5.74 14.45
C TYR A 333 -16.43 -6.66 15.57
N THR A 334 -15.50 -7.45 16.11
CA THR A 334 -15.76 -8.37 17.22
C THR A 334 -14.88 -8.02 18.40
N CYS A 335 -15.48 -7.73 19.55
CA CYS A 335 -14.76 -7.69 20.81
C CYS A 335 -14.74 -9.08 21.46
N ARG A 336 -13.61 -9.46 22.06
CA ARG A 336 -13.48 -10.60 22.97
C ARG A 336 -13.02 -10.12 24.35
N ILE A 337 -13.71 -10.58 25.40
CA ILE A 337 -13.39 -10.29 26.80
C ILE A 337 -12.68 -11.49 27.40
N HIS A 338 -11.45 -11.29 27.89
CA HIS A 338 -10.61 -12.33 28.47
C HIS A 338 -10.56 -12.21 30.01
N ARG A 339 -10.67 -13.34 30.71
CA ARG A 339 -10.54 -13.43 32.18
C ARG A 339 -9.73 -14.67 32.54
N ARG A 340 -8.60 -14.50 33.26
CA ARG A 340 -7.67 -15.60 33.62
C ARG A 340 -7.14 -16.44 32.45
N GLY A 341 -7.19 -15.90 31.23
CA GLY A 341 -6.78 -16.58 29.98
C GLY A 341 -7.97 -16.84 29.05
N ASP A 342 -9.10 -17.26 29.61
CA ASP A 342 -10.26 -17.71 28.85
C ASP A 342 -11.09 -16.57 28.25
N ILE A 343 -11.74 -16.84 27.11
CA ILE A 343 -12.69 -15.94 26.47
C ILE A 343 -14.07 -16.12 27.12
N VAL A 344 -14.50 -15.12 27.90
CA VAL A 344 -15.76 -15.19 28.69
C VAL A 344 -16.95 -14.60 27.94
N SER A 345 -16.71 -13.71 26.98
CA SER A 345 -17.77 -13.08 26.18
C SER A 345 -17.21 -12.58 24.86
N ALA A 346 -18.01 -12.68 23.80
CA ALA A 346 -17.74 -12.06 22.51
C ALA A 346 -18.99 -11.29 22.04
N ASN A 347 -18.78 -10.07 21.55
CA ASN A 347 -19.84 -9.23 20.96
C ASN A 347 -19.40 -8.79 19.56
N SER A 348 -20.28 -8.93 18.58
CA SER A 348 -19.99 -8.63 17.17
C SER A 348 -20.95 -7.59 16.60
N TRP A 349 -20.40 -6.66 15.83
CA TRP A 349 -21.14 -5.61 15.12
C TRP A 349 -20.70 -5.59 13.66
N ALA A 350 -21.64 -5.63 12.73
CA ALA A 350 -21.35 -5.41 11.32
C ALA A 350 -21.63 -3.94 10.99
N ILE A 351 -20.61 -3.19 10.59
CA ILE A 351 -20.82 -1.86 10.01
C ILE A 351 -21.05 -2.02 8.52
N ARG A 352 -22.07 -1.30 8.05
CA ARG A 352 -22.34 -1.06 6.63
C ARG A 352 -22.50 0.42 6.40
N LEU A 353 -22.09 0.91 5.23
CA LEU A 353 -22.38 2.29 4.86
C LEU A 353 -23.86 2.45 4.51
N LYS A 354 -24.44 3.61 4.84
CA LYS A 354 -25.78 3.97 4.35
C LYS A 354 -25.67 4.20 2.83
N PRO A 355 -26.45 3.49 1.99
CA PRO A 355 -26.51 3.82 0.57
C PRO A 355 -27.03 5.26 0.43
N GLU A 356 -26.43 6.01 -0.48
CA GLU A 356 -26.90 7.35 -0.80
C GLU A 356 -28.28 7.25 -1.49
N PRO A 357 -29.24 8.14 -1.18
CA PRO A 357 -30.48 8.16 -1.94
C PRO A 357 -30.15 8.48 -3.40
N PRO A 358 -30.87 7.87 -4.38
CA PRO A 358 -30.63 8.16 -5.79
C PRO A 358 -30.78 9.68 -6.01
N SER A 359 -29.77 10.29 -6.64
CA SER A 359 -29.85 11.66 -7.09
C SER A 359 -30.92 11.76 -8.17
N ASN A 360 -32.02 12.46 -7.86
CA ASN A 360 -32.96 12.85 -8.90
C ASN A 360 -32.26 13.85 -9.83
N SER A 361 -32.11 13.42 -11.10
CA SER A 361 -31.72 14.18 -12.30
C SER A 361 -30.45 15.04 -12.19
#